data_AF-A0A7J2PV95-F1
#
_entry.id   AF-A0A7J2PV95-F1
#
_cell.length_a   1.000
_cell.length_b   1.000
_cell.length_c   1.000
_cell.angle_alpha   90.00
_cell.angle_beta   90.00
_cell.angle_gamma   90.00
#
_symmetry.space_group_name_H-M   'P 1'
#
loop_
_entity.id
_entity.type
_entity.pdbx_description
1 polymer ?
#
loop_
_entity_poly.entity_id
_entity_poly.type
_entity_poly.pdbx_seq_one_letter_code
_entity_poly.pdbx_strand_id
1 'polypeptide(L)'
;MIENKLSELRERLENIDSFKPVLDYFLKKSIAEQSQITDDSEGIPYSDFFSPYIENSSRINAEIVSINCESPIERIFMNSLILLFIRNQYIDLVITEPYKDAEKEISNIRIIYKNILNIIEDYKKKTGDFEMVDFESSMKKRIKSGVYTNEDYELFQYHHLIVKNFVWNSYHITLQAGFPDFKIDNKSTRVDLLVWKPNDENFKLIVECDGFKYHNTKDAFVKDRKRDRLYKSKGYQVIRFSGTEIWKDPAAVSSELYDFIENYESRISN
;
A
#
# COMPACT_ATOMS: atom_id res chain seq x y z
N MET A 1 -15.12 9.62 30.76
CA MET A 1 -13.89 10.25 30.24
C MET A 1 -13.26 9.45 29.09
N ILE A 2 -13.12 8.11 29.20
CA ILE A 2 -12.59 7.25 28.12
C ILE A 2 -13.51 7.22 26.89
N GLU A 3 -14.82 7.11 27.11
CA GLU A 3 -15.82 7.05 26.03
C GLU A 3 -15.88 8.33 25.17
N ASN A 4 -15.73 9.51 25.79
CA ASN A 4 -15.57 10.79 25.08
C ASN A 4 -14.30 10.82 24.22
N LYS A 5 -13.18 10.30 24.72
CA LYS A 5 -11.91 10.26 23.97
C LYS A 5 -12.01 9.34 22.74
N LEU A 6 -12.67 8.19 22.88
CA LEU A 6 -12.91 7.28 21.75
C LEU A 6 -13.87 7.87 20.72
N SER A 7 -14.88 8.61 21.15
CA SER A 7 -15.77 9.35 20.25
C SER A 7 -15.01 10.39 19.42
N GLU A 8 -14.19 11.20 20.10
CA GLU A 8 -13.36 12.22 19.46
C GLU A 8 -12.34 11.60 18.49
N LEU A 9 -11.73 10.47 18.86
CA LEU A 9 -10.81 9.75 17.98
C LEU A 9 -11.50 9.31 16.69
N ARG A 10 -12.69 8.70 16.78
CA ARG A 10 -13.43 8.25 15.60
C ARG A 10 -13.82 9.39 14.68
N GLU A 11 -14.27 10.51 15.23
CA GLU A 11 -14.59 11.71 14.46
C GLU A 11 -13.37 12.23 13.69
N ARG A 12 -12.21 12.27 14.37
CA ARG A 12 -10.94 12.66 13.74
C ARG A 12 -10.49 11.67 12.67
N LEU A 13 -10.72 10.37 12.84
CA LEU A 13 -10.33 9.35 11.87
C LEU A 13 -11.29 9.27 10.68
N GLU A 14 -12.57 9.58 10.85
CA GLU A 14 -13.54 9.47 9.76
C GLU A 14 -13.42 10.58 8.73
N ASN A 15 -13.23 11.83 9.19
CA ASN A 15 -13.26 13.01 8.36
C ASN A 15 -11.86 13.50 8.00
N ILE A 16 -11.59 13.70 6.71
CA ILE A 16 -10.25 14.06 6.22
C ILE A 16 -9.72 15.39 6.78
N ASP A 17 -10.57 16.40 6.96
CA ASP A 17 -10.15 17.71 7.49
C ASP A 17 -9.74 17.61 8.96
N SER A 18 -10.43 16.73 9.70
CA SER A 18 -10.09 16.44 11.10
C SER A 18 -8.94 15.45 11.24
N PHE A 19 -8.72 14.60 10.23
CA PHE A 19 -7.64 13.61 10.19
C PHE A 19 -6.29 14.23 9.88
N LYS A 20 -6.24 15.19 8.94
CA LYS A 20 -5.01 15.84 8.48
C LYS A 20 -4.11 16.34 9.63
N PRO A 21 -4.61 17.05 10.65
CA PRO A 21 -3.78 17.46 11.78
C PRO A 21 -3.22 16.29 12.61
N VAL A 22 -3.96 15.19 12.72
CA VAL A 22 -3.51 13.97 13.42
C VAL A 22 -2.41 13.30 12.61
N LEU A 23 -2.60 13.16 11.30
CA LEU A 23 -1.60 12.63 10.38
C LEU A 23 -0.30 13.44 10.44
N ASP A 24 -0.39 14.77 10.37
CA ASP A 24 0.76 15.68 10.45
C ASP A 24 1.55 15.52 11.74
N TYR A 25 0.85 15.33 12.86
CA TYR A 25 1.49 15.08 14.15
C TYR A 25 2.30 13.77 14.14
N PHE A 26 1.73 12.68 13.60
CA PHE A 26 2.42 11.40 13.49
C PHE A 26 3.61 11.46 12.54
N LEU A 27 3.45 12.09 11.37
CA LEU A 27 4.52 12.28 10.39
C LEU A 27 5.70 13.05 10.97
N LYS A 28 5.43 14.19 11.61
CA LYS A 28 6.48 15.02 12.22
C LYS A 28 7.28 14.25 13.27
N LYS A 29 6.58 13.45 14.08
CA LYS A 29 7.24 12.62 15.11
C LYS A 29 8.07 11.50 14.47
N SER A 30 7.49 10.79 13.51
CA SER A 30 8.08 9.69 12.77
C SER A 30 9.39 10.12 12.07
N ILE A 31 9.36 11.22 11.32
CA ILE A 31 10.51 11.78 10.60
C ILE A 31 11.62 12.25 11.57
N ALA A 32 11.26 12.86 12.70
CA ALA A 32 12.23 13.31 13.69
C ALA A 32 13.00 12.15 14.35
N GLU A 33 12.37 10.97 14.45
CA GLU A 33 12.99 9.75 14.99
C GLU A 33 13.95 9.11 13.96
N GLN A 34 13.63 9.17 12.65
CA GLN A 34 14.38 8.47 11.59
C GLN A 34 15.47 9.28 10.90
N SER A 35 15.40 10.61 10.92
CA SER A 35 16.46 11.49 10.40
C SER A 35 17.83 11.33 11.10
N GLN A 36 17.91 10.43 12.09
CA GLN A 36 19.12 10.03 12.79
C GLN A 36 19.78 8.75 12.22
N ILE A 37 19.13 8.06 11.27
CA ILE A 37 19.63 6.85 10.60
C ILE A 37 20.17 7.26 9.23
N THR A 38 21.49 7.22 9.04
CA THR A 38 22.15 7.54 7.77
C THR A 38 22.55 6.24 7.06
N ASP A 39 21.94 5.95 5.93
CA ASP A 39 22.49 5.02 4.93
C ASP A 39 22.77 5.81 3.64
N ASP A 40 24.05 6.12 3.41
CA ASP A 40 24.52 6.95 2.30
C ASP A 40 25.14 6.09 1.17
N SER A 41 24.80 4.80 1.10
CA SER A 41 25.52 3.81 0.26
C SER A 41 25.52 4.11 -1.25
N GLU A 42 24.66 5.00 -1.76
CA GLU A 42 24.51 5.29 -3.20
C GLU A 42 24.71 6.77 -3.57
N GLY A 43 25.32 7.57 -2.68
CA GLY A 43 25.73 8.96 -3.00
C GLY A 43 24.58 9.97 -3.08
N ILE A 44 23.34 9.55 -2.81
CA ILE A 44 22.20 10.42 -2.50
C ILE A 44 21.82 10.10 -1.05
N PRO A 45 21.88 11.07 -0.12
CA PRO A 45 21.54 10.82 1.27
C PRO A 45 20.11 10.29 1.40
N TYR A 46 19.93 9.16 2.10
CA TYR A 46 18.60 8.58 2.35
C TYR A 46 17.61 9.62 2.92
N SER A 47 18.11 10.50 3.78
CA SER A 47 17.35 11.60 4.38
C SER A 47 16.74 12.58 3.38
N ASP A 48 17.39 12.80 2.24
CA ASP A 48 17.02 13.85 1.27
C ASP A 48 15.75 13.50 0.50
N PHE A 49 15.46 12.20 0.36
CA PHE A 49 14.25 11.72 -0.32
C PHE A 49 13.25 11.06 0.63
N PHE A 50 13.68 10.54 1.78
CA PHE A 50 12.83 9.87 2.75
C PHE A 50 11.68 10.77 3.26
N SER A 51 12.03 11.93 3.82
CA SER A 51 11.02 12.80 4.45
C SER A 51 10.00 13.31 3.43
N PRO A 52 10.41 13.86 2.25
CA PRO A 52 9.46 14.27 1.23
C PRO A 52 8.59 13.11 0.72
N TYR A 53 9.15 11.91 0.57
CA TYR A 53 8.40 10.75 0.11
C TYR A 53 7.34 10.32 1.13
N ILE A 54 7.71 10.12 2.40
CA ILE A 54 6.79 9.66 3.43
C ILE A 54 5.67 10.69 3.68
N GLU A 55 6.00 11.98 3.69
CA GLU A 55 4.99 13.03 3.81
C GLU A 55 4.00 12.99 2.63
N ASN A 56 4.51 12.97 1.40
CA ASN A 56 3.68 13.02 0.20
C ASN A 56 2.84 11.74 0.05
N SER A 57 3.45 10.57 0.16
CA SER A 57 2.77 9.27 0.05
C SER A 57 1.69 9.10 1.12
N SER A 58 1.96 9.48 2.37
CA SER A 58 0.97 9.38 3.46
C SER A 58 -0.22 10.31 3.26
N ARG A 59 0.01 11.51 2.72
CA ARG A 59 -1.08 12.44 2.36
C ARG A 59 -1.92 11.90 1.20
N ILE A 60 -1.27 11.38 0.16
CA ILE A 60 -1.97 10.75 -0.97
C ILE A 60 -2.80 9.56 -0.50
N ASN A 61 -2.24 8.70 0.35
CA ASN A 61 -2.95 7.58 0.96
C ASN A 61 -4.22 8.04 1.69
N ALA A 62 -4.12 9.09 2.51
CA ALA A 62 -5.27 9.64 3.24
C ALA A 62 -6.35 10.23 2.31
N GLU A 63 -5.95 10.91 1.23
CA GLU A 63 -6.89 11.44 0.22
C GLU A 63 -7.60 10.30 -0.53
N ILE A 64 -6.86 9.26 -0.95
CA ILE A 64 -7.43 8.08 -1.60
C ILE A 64 -8.47 7.40 -0.69
N VAL A 65 -8.17 7.24 0.60
CA VAL A 65 -9.11 6.72 1.60
C VAL A 65 -10.35 7.60 1.71
N SER A 66 -10.18 8.91 1.81
CA SER A 66 -11.31 9.85 1.91
C SER A 66 -12.26 9.78 0.71
N ILE A 67 -11.72 9.55 -0.48
CA ILE A 67 -12.50 9.53 -1.73
C ILE A 67 -13.18 8.17 -1.96
N ASN A 68 -12.51 7.06 -1.64
CA ASN A 68 -12.88 5.75 -2.16
C ASN A 68 -13.46 4.78 -1.12
N CYS A 69 -13.31 5.03 0.19
CA CYS A 69 -13.98 4.22 1.20
C CYS A 69 -15.49 4.53 1.23
N GLU A 70 -16.31 3.49 1.11
CA GLU A 70 -17.77 3.62 0.93
C GLU A 70 -18.51 3.82 2.26
N SER A 71 -17.84 3.60 3.40
CA SER A 71 -18.45 3.69 4.73
C SER A 71 -17.60 4.42 5.77
N PRO A 72 -18.23 4.98 6.83
CA PRO A 72 -17.53 5.54 7.99
C PRO A 72 -16.54 4.56 8.63
N ILE A 73 -16.95 3.28 8.76
CA ILE A 73 -16.12 2.27 9.41
C ILE A 73 -14.86 1.95 8.59
N GLU A 74 -14.97 1.88 7.26
CA GLU A 74 -13.79 1.72 6.40
C GLU A 74 -12.82 2.89 6.55
N ARG A 75 -13.32 4.14 6.52
CA ARG A 75 -12.48 5.34 6.69
C ARG A 75 -11.77 5.34 8.04
N ILE A 76 -12.52 5.09 9.12
CA ILE A 76 -11.96 5.02 10.48
C ILE A 76 -10.88 3.93 10.55
N PHE A 77 -11.14 2.75 10.01
CA PHE A 77 -10.20 1.64 10.00
C PHE A 77 -8.93 1.95 9.21
N MET A 78 -9.09 2.45 7.98
CA MET A 78 -7.96 2.75 7.08
C MET A 78 -7.11 3.90 7.60
N ASN A 79 -7.71 4.97 8.12
CA ASN A 79 -6.95 6.08 8.70
C ASN A 79 -6.23 5.66 9.99
N SER A 80 -6.84 4.80 10.81
CA SER A 80 -6.16 4.18 11.97
C SER A 80 -4.95 3.34 11.52
N LEU A 81 -5.11 2.56 10.46
CA LEU A 81 -4.05 1.73 9.89
C LEU A 81 -2.89 2.59 9.34
N ILE A 82 -3.17 3.67 8.61
CA ILE A 82 -2.15 4.61 8.13
C ILE A 82 -1.29 5.14 9.29
N LEU A 83 -1.92 5.59 10.38
CA LEU A 83 -1.19 6.09 11.55
C LEU A 83 -0.30 5.01 12.17
N LEU A 84 -0.76 3.76 12.17
CA LEU A 84 0.00 2.64 12.70
C LEU A 84 1.23 2.32 11.84
N PHE A 85 1.10 2.31 10.51
CA PHE A 85 2.23 2.14 9.60
C PHE A 85 3.27 3.27 9.76
N ILE A 86 2.82 4.53 9.83
CA ILE A 86 3.70 5.69 10.05
C ILE A 86 4.42 5.59 11.41
N ARG A 87 3.74 5.09 12.44
CA ARG A 87 4.31 4.90 13.76
C ARG A 87 5.36 3.78 13.77
N ASN A 88 5.09 2.67 13.08
CA ASN A 88 5.90 1.46 13.21
C ASN A 88 7.05 1.40 12.21
N GLN A 89 7.03 2.14 11.09
CA GLN A 89 8.19 2.42 10.24
C GLN A 89 8.96 1.22 9.64
N TYR A 90 8.59 -0.03 9.96
CA TYR A 90 9.25 -1.24 9.48
C TYR A 90 8.86 -1.62 8.05
N ILE A 91 7.71 -1.11 7.59
CA ILE A 91 7.03 -1.57 6.38
C ILE A 91 6.38 -0.35 5.73
N ASP A 92 6.71 -0.08 4.47
CA ASP A 92 6.04 0.97 3.69
C ASP A 92 4.60 0.57 3.30
N LEU A 93 3.74 1.56 3.19
CA LEU A 93 2.33 1.41 2.82
C LEU A 93 1.99 2.27 1.60
N VAL A 94 1.46 1.64 0.56
CA VAL A 94 0.88 2.31 -0.60
C VAL A 94 -0.61 1.99 -0.67
N ILE A 95 -1.46 3.00 -0.72
CA ILE A 95 -2.90 2.80 -0.96
C ILE A 95 -3.21 3.16 -2.41
N THR A 96 -3.96 2.30 -3.09
CA THR A 96 -4.35 2.54 -4.48
C THR A 96 -5.86 2.77 -4.59
N GLU A 97 -6.23 3.54 -5.61
CA GLU A 97 -7.61 3.69 -6.04
C GLU A 97 -8.25 2.34 -6.42
N PRO A 98 -9.59 2.31 -6.57
CA PRO A 98 -10.29 1.10 -6.97
C PRO A 98 -9.90 0.56 -8.33
N TYR A 99 -9.57 -0.73 -8.36
CA TYR A 99 -9.34 -1.48 -9.58
C TYR A 99 -10.60 -2.22 -9.99
N LYS A 100 -11.03 -2.03 -11.25
CA LYS A 100 -12.14 -2.84 -11.82
C LYS A 100 -11.75 -4.30 -12.01
N ASP A 101 -10.47 -4.53 -12.29
CA ASP A 101 -9.86 -5.85 -12.48
C ASP A 101 -8.53 -5.89 -11.72
N ALA A 102 -8.58 -6.24 -10.44
CA ALA A 102 -7.44 -6.18 -9.56
C ALA A 102 -6.30 -7.12 -9.99
N GLU A 103 -6.60 -8.33 -10.47
CA GLU A 103 -5.56 -9.28 -10.92
C GLU A 103 -4.77 -8.71 -12.12
N LYS A 104 -5.47 -8.09 -13.08
CA LYS A 104 -4.82 -7.49 -14.24
C LYS A 104 -3.97 -6.27 -13.86
N GLU A 105 -4.54 -5.33 -13.10
CA GLU A 105 -3.83 -4.10 -12.73
C GLU A 105 -2.59 -4.40 -11.88
N ILE A 106 -2.71 -5.30 -10.90
CA ILE A 106 -1.59 -5.71 -10.05
C ILE A 106 -0.49 -6.38 -10.88
N SER A 107 -0.86 -7.27 -11.81
CA SER A 107 0.10 -7.90 -12.72
C SER A 107 0.87 -6.87 -13.55
N ASN A 108 0.17 -5.88 -14.11
CA ASN A 108 0.80 -4.80 -14.87
C ASN A 108 1.77 -3.98 -14.01
N ILE A 109 1.37 -3.61 -12.78
CA ILE A 109 2.21 -2.84 -11.87
C ILE A 109 3.48 -3.62 -11.50
N ARG A 110 3.36 -4.92 -11.20
CA ARG A 110 4.52 -5.79 -10.94
C ARG A 110 5.49 -5.82 -12.11
N ILE A 111 4.98 -5.91 -13.35
CA ILE A 111 5.82 -5.87 -14.55
C ILE A 111 6.52 -4.51 -14.67
N ILE A 112 5.80 -3.40 -14.45
CA ILE A 112 6.37 -2.05 -14.51
C ILE A 112 7.51 -1.90 -13.49
N TYR A 113 7.29 -2.28 -12.22
CA TYR A 113 8.33 -2.16 -11.19
C TYR A 113 9.51 -3.09 -11.44
N LYS A 114 9.28 -4.35 -11.86
CA LYS A 114 10.37 -5.26 -12.26
C LYS A 114 11.20 -4.65 -13.40
N ASN A 115 10.55 -4.03 -14.39
CA ASN A 115 11.27 -3.36 -15.47
C ASN A 115 12.09 -2.17 -14.95
N ILE A 116 11.53 -1.33 -14.08
CA ILE A 116 12.24 -0.19 -13.48
C ILE A 116 13.49 -0.64 -12.71
N LEU A 117 13.38 -1.72 -11.93
CA LEU A 117 14.50 -2.27 -11.16
C LEU A 117 15.56 -2.93 -12.04
N ASN A 118 15.13 -3.62 -13.10
CA ASN A 118 16.03 -4.32 -14.00
C ASN A 118 16.79 -3.39 -14.96
N ILE A 119 16.42 -2.11 -15.12
CA ILE A 119 17.10 -1.22 -16.09
C ILE A 119 18.61 -1.13 -15.83
N ILE A 120 19.04 -1.05 -14.56
CA ILE A 120 20.47 -1.00 -14.22
C ILE A 120 21.15 -2.33 -14.55
N GLU A 121 20.56 -3.46 -14.16
CA GLU A 121 21.13 -4.77 -14.43
C GLU A 121 21.14 -5.11 -15.94
N ASP A 122 20.12 -4.69 -16.67
CA ASP A 122 20.05 -4.80 -18.12
C ASP A 122 21.11 -3.94 -18.81
N TYR A 123 21.38 -2.75 -18.28
CA TYR A 123 22.48 -1.91 -18.74
C TYR A 123 23.82 -2.66 -18.54
N LYS A 124 24.13 -3.06 -17.30
CA LYS A 124 25.38 -3.77 -16.97
C LYS A 124 25.60 -4.99 -17.86
N LYS A 125 24.56 -5.81 -18.06
CA LYS A 125 24.62 -7.00 -18.93
C LYS A 125 24.85 -6.65 -20.40
N LYS A 126 24.24 -5.58 -20.91
CA LYS A 126 24.37 -5.18 -22.32
C LYS A 126 25.70 -4.49 -22.63
N THR A 127 26.24 -3.72 -21.70
CA THR A 127 27.45 -2.90 -21.92
C THR A 127 28.71 -3.54 -21.38
N GLY A 128 28.60 -4.45 -20.39
CA GLY A 128 29.73 -4.96 -19.62
C GLY A 128 30.28 -3.94 -18.61
N ASP A 129 29.64 -2.77 -18.46
CA ASP A 129 30.02 -1.71 -17.53
C ASP A 129 29.43 -1.99 -16.14
N PHE A 130 29.97 -3.01 -15.47
CA PHE A 130 29.51 -3.43 -14.14
C PHE A 130 29.78 -2.39 -13.05
N GLU A 131 30.85 -1.61 -13.22
CA GLU A 131 31.26 -0.51 -12.32
C GLU A 131 30.49 0.80 -12.62
N MET A 132 29.58 0.79 -13.61
CA MET A 132 28.72 1.93 -13.99
C MET A 132 29.50 3.21 -14.38
N VAL A 133 30.77 3.07 -14.77
CA VAL A 133 31.68 4.19 -15.08
C VAL A 133 31.20 4.96 -16.32
N ASP A 134 30.62 4.24 -17.27
CA ASP A 134 30.12 4.77 -18.53
C ASP A 134 28.59 5.01 -18.52
N PHE A 135 27.90 4.72 -17.41
CA PHE A 135 26.43 4.81 -17.35
C PHE A 135 25.93 6.21 -17.66
N GLU A 136 26.44 7.22 -16.96
CA GLU A 136 26.04 8.62 -17.14
C GLU A 136 26.38 9.12 -18.56
N SER A 137 27.56 8.75 -19.06
CA SER A 137 28.00 9.08 -20.43
C SER A 137 27.12 8.42 -21.50
N SER A 138 26.74 7.16 -21.30
CA SER A 138 25.84 6.41 -22.18
C SER A 138 24.43 7.02 -22.20
N MET A 139 23.90 7.39 -21.04
CA MET A 139 22.60 8.06 -20.95
C MET A 139 22.64 9.44 -21.60
N LYS A 140 23.68 10.24 -21.38
CA LYS A 140 23.90 11.53 -22.07
C LYS A 140 23.99 11.36 -23.60
N LYS A 141 24.61 10.29 -24.11
CA LYS A 141 24.63 9.99 -25.56
C LYS A 141 23.24 9.70 -26.11
N ARG A 142 22.41 8.94 -25.38
CA ARG A 142 21.02 8.64 -25.76
C ARG A 142 20.14 9.88 -25.74
N ILE A 143 20.35 10.76 -24.76
CA ILE A 143 19.70 12.08 -24.71
C ILE A 143 20.09 12.91 -25.94
N LYS A 144 21.40 13.01 -26.22
CA LYS A 144 21.91 13.75 -27.38
C LYS A 144 21.42 13.19 -28.72
N SER A 145 21.17 11.88 -28.83
CA SER A 145 20.57 11.28 -30.02
C SER A 145 19.05 11.45 -30.11
N GLY A 146 18.41 12.13 -29.16
CA GLY A 146 16.96 12.35 -29.13
C GLY A 146 16.15 11.11 -28.75
N VAL A 147 16.79 10.08 -28.18
CA VAL A 147 16.09 8.88 -27.70
C VAL A 147 15.40 9.18 -26.37
N TYR A 148 15.96 10.08 -25.57
CA TYR A 148 15.40 10.57 -24.31
C TYR A 148 15.60 12.08 -24.19
N THR A 149 14.80 12.74 -23.35
CA THR A 149 15.05 14.10 -22.86
C THR A 149 15.85 14.06 -21.55
N ASN A 150 16.34 15.21 -21.07
CA ASN A 150 16.92 15.30 -19.73
C ASN A 150 15.87 15.03 -18.64
N GLU A 151 14.64 15.51 -18.87
CA GLU A 151 13.50 15.28 -17.98
C GLU A 151 13.18 13.79 -17.84
N ASP A 152 13.24 13.02 -18.93
CA ASP A 152 13.07 11.56 -18.89
C ASP A 152 14.12 10.86 -18.03
N TYR A 153 15.36 11.37 -18.02
CA TYR A 153 16.46 10.78 -17.26
C TYR A 153 16.36 11.03 -15.77
N GLU A 154 16.05 12.27 -15.36
CA GLU A 154 15.81 12.62 -13.96
C GLU A 154 14.59 11.87 -13.41
N LEU A 155 13.51 11.81 -14.20
CA LEU A 155 12.31 11.05 -13.85
C LEU A 155 12.60 9.55 -13.71
N PHE A 156 13.47 9.00 -14.56
CA PHE A 156 13.91 7.61 -14.47
C PHE A 156 14.68 7.33 -13.17
N GLN A 157 15.71 8.14 -12.85
CA GLN A 157 16.50 7.92 -11.64
C GLN A 157 15.62 8.04 -10.38
N TYR A 158 14.77 9.07 -10.35
CA TYR A 158 13.82 9.26 -9.27
C TYR A 158 12.89 8.05 -9.11
N HIS A 159 12.26 7.58 -10.19
CA HIS A 159 11.39 6.39 -10.13
C HIS A 159 12.14 5.12 -9.72
N HIS A 160 13.38 4.93 -10.18
CA HIS A 160 14.18 3.79 -9.76
C HIS A 160 14.43 3.80 -8.26
N LEU A 161 14.87 4.93 -7.71
CA LEU A 161 15.11 5.09 -6.27
C LEU A 161 13.83 4.89 -5.46
N ILE A 162 12.71 5.46 -5.91
CA ILE A 162 11.43 5.30 -5.21
C ILE A 162 10.99 3.83 -5.23
N VAL A 163 11.01 3.18 -6.39
CA VAL A 163 10.58 1.78 -6.51
C VAL A 163 11.47 0.88 -5.66
N LYS A 164 12.79 1.04 -5.75
CA LYS A 164 13.76 0.23 -5.03
C LYS A 164 13.63 0.37 -3.52
N ASN A 165 13.56 1.61 -3.02
CA ASN A 165 13.66 1.87 -1.59
C ASN A 165 12.31 1.83 -0.87
N PHE A 166 11.21 2.16 -1.54
CA PHE A 166 9.93 2.34 -0.86
C PHE A 166 8.77 1.52 -1.38
N VAL A 167 8.77 1.15 -2.66
CA VAL A 167 7.55 0.57 -3.26
C VAL A 167 7.68 -0.94 -3.40
N TRP A 168 8.83 -1.44 -3.86
CA TRP A 168 9.00 -2.84 -4.24
C TRP A 168 8.71 -3.82 -3.10
N ASN A 169 9.18 -3.49 -1.89
CA ASN A 169 9.01 -4.31 -0.70
C ASN A 169 7.81 -3.89 0.17
N SER A 170 7.07 -2.86 -0.24
CA SER A 170 5.92 -2.33 0.52
C SER A 170 4.69 -3.22 0.43
N TYR A 171 3.74 -2.96 1.34
CA TYR A 171 2.38 -3.46 1.17
C TYR A 171 1.53 -2.43 0.44
N HIS A 172 0.79 -2.94 -0.51
CA HIS A 172 -0.20 -2.18 -1.26
C HIS A 172 -1.59 -2.56 -0.77
N ILE A 173 -2.45 -1.57 -0.55
CA ILE A 173 -3.88 -1.78 -0.25
C ILE A 173 -4.70 -1.14 -1.36
N THR A 174 -5.34 -1.98 -2.16
CA THR A 174 -6.32 -1.54 -3.16
C THR A 174 -7.70 -1.48 -2.54
N LEU A 175 -8.30 -0.29 -2.52
CA LEU A 175 -9.65 -0.09 -2.01
C LEU A 175 -10.68 -0.59 -3.04
N GLN A 176 -11.80 -1.15 -2.59
CA GLN A 176 -12.95 -1.53 -3.42
C GLN A 176 -12.55 -2.39 -4.65
N ALA A 177 -11.63 -3.35 -4.44
CA ALA A 177 -11.01 -4.13 -5.50
C ALA A 177 -12.00 -5.09 -6.18
N GLY A 178 -12.16 -4.93 -7.49
CA GLY A 178 -13.04 -5.72 -8.35
C GLY A 178 -12.37 -6.95 -8.94
N PHE A 179 -13.14 -8.04 -9.02
CA PHE A 179 -12.73 -9.32 -9.60
C PHE A 179 -13.75 -9.77 -10.66
N PRO A 180 -13.60 -9.35 -11.93
CA PRO A 180 -14.59 -9.61 -12.98
C PRO A 180 -14.78 -11.11 -13.27
N ASP A 181 -13.72 -11.90 -13.11
CA ASP A 181 -13.72 -13.34 -13.37
C ASP A 181 -14.13 -14.19 -12.17
N PHE A 182 -14.24 -13.58 -10.98
CA PHE A 182 -14.58 -14.31 -9.76
C PHE A 182 -16.08 -14.19 -9.58
N LYS A 183 -16.80 -15.17 -10.14
CA LYS A 183 -18.26 -15.12 -10.25
C LYS A 183 -18.97 -15.98 -9.21
N ILE A 184 -20.00 -15.41 -8.60
CA ILE A 184 -20.96 -16.10 -7.73
C ILE A 184 -22.35 -15.85 -8.31
N ASP A 185 -23.06 -16.93 -8.63
CA ASP A 185 -24.40 -16.85 -9.24
C ASP A 185 -24.39 -15.90 -10.47
N ASN A 186 -23.37 -16.05 -11.33
CA ASN A 186 -23.07 -15.25 -12.53
C ASN A 186 -22.74 -13.75 -12.32
N LYS A 187 -22.58 -13.29 -11.08
CA LYS A 187 -22.18 -11.92 -10.77
C LYS A 187 -20.71 -11.87 -10.36
N SER A 188 -19.96 -10.92 -10.92
CA SER A 188 -18.60 -10.63 -10.47
C SER A 188 -18.60 -10.21 -9.00
N THR A 189 -17.44 -10.32 -8.37
CA THR A 189 -17.27 -9.98 -6.96
C THR A 189 -16.39 -8.74 -6.81
N ARG A 190 -16.53 -8.09 -5.66
CA ARG A 190 -15.73 -6.96 -5.19
C ARG A 190 -15.51 -7.14 -3.69
N VAL A 191 -14.36 -6.71 -3.21
CA VAL A 191 -13.98 -6.72 -1.79
C VAL A 191 -13.70 -5.31 -1.33
N ASP A 192 -13.82 -5.05 -0.03
CA ASP A 192 -13.56 -3.72 0.52
C ASP A 192 -12.08 -3.35 0.38
N LEU A 193 -11.18 -4.28 0.74
CA LEU A 193 -9.73 -4.06 0.70
C LEU A 193 -9.01 -5.31 0.16
N LEU A 194 -8.05 -5.08 -0.74
CA LEU A 194 -7.09 -6.09 -1.17
C LEU A 194 -5.68 -5.66 -0.80
N VAL A 195 -5.04 -6.41 0.09
CA VAL A 195 -3.64 -6.25 0.48
C VAL A 195 -2.77 -7.18 -0.37
N TRP A 196 -1.73 -6.63 -0.98
CA TRP A 196 -0.80 -7.34 -1.85
C TRP A 196 0.61 -6.74 -1.78
N LYS A 197 1.62 -7.47 -2.26
CA LYS A 197 3.00 -6.96 -2.37
C LYS A 197 3.50 -7.00 -3.82
N PRO A 198 4.26 -6.01 -4.28
CA PRO A 198 4.84 -6.06 -5.62
C PRO A 198 5.88 -7.16 -5.80
N ASN A 199 6.74 -7.36 -4.79
CA ASN A 199 7.79 -8.35 -4.81
C ASN A 199 7.33 -9.80 -4.54
N ASP A 200 6.13 -9.99 -3.98
CA ASP A 200 5.60 -11.31 -3.62
C ASP A 200 4.22 -11.54 -4.25
N GLU A 201 4.17 -12.44 -5.24
CA GLU A 201 2.94 -12.82 -5.94
C GLU A 201 2.03 -13.73 -5.11
N ASN A 202 2.56 -14.35 -4.04
CA ASN A 202 1.83 -15.25 -3.16
C ASN A 202 1.12 -14.52 -2.02
N PHE A 203 1.55 -13.31 -1.66
CA PHE A 203 0.85 -12.50 -0.68
C PHE A 203 -0.43 -11.91 -1.28
N LYS A 204 -1.57 -12.52 -0.95
CA LYS A 204 -2.91 -12.16 -1.41
C LYS A 204 -3.90 -12.19 -0.24
N LEU A 205 -4.12 -11.04 0.39
CA LEU A 205 -4.99 -10.91 1.56
C LEU A 205 -6.18 -10.01 1.26
N ILE A 206 -7.38 -10.52 1.44
CA ILE A 206 -8.62 -9.75 1.40
C ILE A 206 -9.00 -9.37 2.84
N VAL A 207 -9.37 -8.11 3.03
CA VAL A 207 -9.96 -7.62 4.29
C VAL A 207 -11.33 -7.03 4.00
N GLU A 208 -12.34 -7.50 4.72
CA GLU A 208 -13.73 -7.01 4.60
C GLU A 208 -14.12 -6.28 5.89
N CYS A 209 -14.79 -5.13 5.74
CA CYS A 209 -15.29 -4.30 6.83
C CYS A 209 -16.81 -4.50 6.94
N ASP A 210 -17.24 -5.50 7.70
CA ASP A 210 -18.64 -5.94 7.73
C ASP A 210 -19.53 -4.94 8.51
N GLY A 211 -20.24 -4.08 7.80
CA GLY A 211 -21.24 -3.19 8.40
C GLY A 211 -22.43 -3.96 9.00
N PHE A 212 -22.80 -3.65 10.25
CA PHE A 212 -23.89 -4.30 11.01
C PHE A 212 -25.26 -4.32 10.28
N LYS A 213 -25.48 -3.39 9.34
CA LYS A 213 -26.74 -3.26 8.60
C LYS A 213 -26.94 -4.31 7.50
N TYR A 214 -25.90 -5.03 7.06
CA TYR A 214 -25.94 -5.81 5.82
C TYR A 214 -25.92 -7.34 5.99
N HIS A 215 -25.66 -7.88 7.19
CA HIS A 215 -25.43 -9.33 7.40
C HIS A 215 -26.43 -10.04 8.32
N ASN A 216 -27.69 -9.59 8.37
CA ASN A 216 -28.68 -10.21 9.27
C ASN A 216 -29.59 -11.26 8.61
N THR A 217 -29.33 -11.67 7.36
CA THR A 217 -30.12 -12.71 6.69
C THR A 217 -29.31 -13.99 6.46
N LYS A 218 -30.00 -15.13 6.55
CA LYS A 218 -29.41 -16.45 6.27
C LYS A 218 -28.83 -16.52 4.85
N ASP A 219 -29.47 -15.85 3.89
CA ASP A 219 -29.03 -15.84 2.49
C ASP A 219 -27.75 -15.03 2.29
N ALA A 220 -27.60 -13.89 2.98
CA ALA A 220 -26.36 -13.12 2.99
C ALA A 220 -25.20 -13.97 3.51
N PHE A 221 -25.40 -14.65 4.65
CA PHE A 221 -24.40 -15.54 5.23
C PHE A 221 -23.98 -16.69 4.30
N VAL A 222 -24.93 -17.32 3.61
CA VAL A 222 -24.62 -18.39 2.64
C VAL A 222 -23.81 -17.84 1.46
N LYS A 223 -24.16 -16.64 0.97
CA LYS A 223 -23.44 -15.98 -0.12
C LYS A 223 -22.01 -15.61 0.29
N ASP A 224 -21.82 -15.06 1.47
CA ASP A 224 -20.49 -14.71 2.00
C ASP A 224 -19.60 -15.96 2.13
N ARG A 225 -20.15 -17.07 2.64
CA ARG A 225 -19.43 -18.35 2.67
C ARG A 225 -19.09 -18.91 1.29
N LYS A 226 -19.96 -18.73 0.29
CA LYS A 226 -19.63 -19.12 -1.10
C LYS A 226 -18.46 -18.25 -1.61
N ARG A 227 -18.49 -16.96 -1.32
CA ARG A 227 -17.45 -16.00 -1.69
C ARG A 227 -16.10 -16.34 -1.08
N ASP A 228 -16.06 -16.68 0.20
CA ASP A 228 -14.84 -17.11 0.87
C ASP A 228 -14.21 -18.34 0.26
N ARG A 229 -15.03 -19.36 -0.01
CA ARG A 229 -14.53 -20.57 -0.66
C ARG A 229 -13.99 -20.28 -2.05
N LEU A 230 -14.64 -19.36 -2.79
CA LEU A 230 -14.15 -18.93 -4.09
C LEU A 230 -12.77 -18.26 -3.95
N TYR A 231 -12.65 -17.23 -3.11
CA TYR A 231 -11.38 -16.53 -2.87
C TYR A 231 -10.28 -17.48 -2.39
N LYS A 232 -10.58 -18.33 -1.40
CA LYS A 232 -9.62 -19.32 -0.89
C LYS A 232 -9.16 -20.30 -1.95
N SER A 233 -10.06 -20.76 -2.84
CA SER A 233 -9.68 -21.64 -3.95
C SER A 233 -8.82 -20.93 -5.02
N LYS A 234 -8.77 -19.60 -5.00
CA LYS A 234 -7.90 -18.76 -5.84
C LYS A 234 -6.61 -18.32 -5.13
N GLY A 235 -6.33 -18.86 -3.94
CA GLY A 235 -5.12 -18.57 -3.18
C GLY A 235 -5.21 -17.34 -2.27
N TYR A 236 -6.38 -16.71 -2.15
CA TYR A 236 -6.58 -15.58 -1.26
C TYR A 236 -6.84 -16.02 0.17
N GLN A 237 -6.27 -15.29 1.11
CA GLN A 237 -6.68 -15.31 2.51
C GLN A 237 -7.73 -14.23 2.74
N VAL A 238 -8.68 -14.47 3.65
CA VAL A 238 -9.77 -13.55 3.94
C VAL A 238 -9.84 -13.31 5.44
N ILE A 239 -9.75 -12.05 5.85
CA ILE A 239 -9.99 -11.58 7.22
C ILE A 239 -11.22 -10.67 7.19
N ARG A 240 -12.03 -10.72 8.25
CA ARG A 240 -13.20 -9.87 8.41
C ARG A 240 -13.18 -9.19 9.74
N PHE A 241 -13.46 -7.90 9.74
CA PHE A 241 -13.68 -7.12 10.94
C PHE A 241 -15.11 -6.61 10.93
N SER A 242 -15.86 -6.90 11.98
CA SER A 242 -17.19 -6.33 12.12
C SER A 242 -17.09 -4.83 12.34
N GLY A 243 -18.09 -4.10 11.84
CA GLY A 243 -18.21 -2.68 12.09
C GLY A 243 -18.28 -2.35 13.59
N THR A 244 -18.77 -3.29 14.42
CA THR A 244 -18.76 -3.14 15.88
C THR A 244 -17.35 -3.23 16.46
N GLU A 245 -16.50 -4.14 15.98
CA GLU A 245 -15.09 -4.21 16.40
C GLU A 245 -14.35 -2.94 16.01
N ILE A 246 -14.45 -2.52 14.74
CA ILE A 246 -13.83 -1.30 14.23
C ILE A 246 -14.31 -0.07 15.01
N TRP A 247 -15.61 0.03 15.27
CA TRP A 247 -16.19 1.17 15.98
C TRP A 247 -15.83 1.20 17.46
N LYS A 248 -15.63 0.05 18.09
CA LYS A 248 -15.29 -0.04 19.51
C LYS A 248 -13.84 0.35 19.75
N ASP A 249 -12.93 -0.18 18.94
CA ASP A 249 -11.49 0.05 19.09
C ASP A 249 -10.77 -0.05 17.74
N PRO A 250 -10.75 1.04 16.95
CA PRO A 250 -10.13 1.02 15.63
C PRO A 250 -8.62 0.79 15.69
N ALA A 251 -7.96 1.24 16.77
CA ALA A 251 -6.53 1.06 16.94
C ALA A 251 -6.18 -0.43 17.17
N ALA A 252 -6.95 -1.13 18.01
CA ALA A 252 -6.76 -2.56 18.23
C ALA A 252 -6.97 -3.39 16.94
N VAL A 253 -8.02 -3.08 16.18
CA VAL A 253 -8.32 -3.78 14.92
C VAL A 253 -7.25 -3.51 13.86
N SER A 254 -6.77 -2.27 13.74
CA SER A 254 -5.61 -1.95 12.88
C SER A 254 -4.35 -2.68 13.33
N SER A 255 -4.12 -2.81 14.63
CA SER A 255 -2.98 -3.58 15.18
C SER A 255 -3.07 -5.04 14.81
N GLU A 256 -4.25 -5.65 14.90
CA GLU A 256 -4.44 -7.06 14.52
C GLU A 256 -4.08 -7.31 13.04
N LEU A 257 -4.51 -6.43 12.13
CA LEU A 257 -4.12 -6.54 10.72
C LEU A 257 -2.62 -6.30 10.51
N TYR A 258 -2.05 -5.30 11.19
CA TYR A 258 -0.61 -5.01 11.11
C TYR A 258 0.23 -6.19 11.58
N ASP A 259 -0.11 -6.76 12.74
CA ASP A 259 0.58 -7.92 13.31
C ASP A 259 0.43 -9.14 12.39
N PHE A 260 -0.73 -9.32 11.75
CA PHE A 260 -0.93 -10.38 10.75
C PHE A 260 0.04 -10.24 9.57
N ILE A 261 0.16 -9.02 9.04
CA ILE A 261 1.07 -8.66 7.94
C ILE A 261 2.53 -8.89 8.37
N GLU A 262 2.95 -8.37 9.53
CA GLU A 262 4.31 -8.52 10.04
C GLU A 262 4.68 -10.00 10.29
N ASN A 263 3.77 -10.77 10.88
CA ASN A 263 4.00 -12.20 11.12
C ASN A 263 4.12 -12.99 9.81
N TYR A 264 3.49 -12.55 8.72
CA TYR A 264 3.67 -13.18 7.41
C TYR A 264 5.13 -13.07 6.95
N GLU A 265 5.76 -11.90 7.09
CA GLU A 265 7.17 -11.67 6.70
C GLU A 265 8.14 -12.55 7.49
N SER A 266 7.89 -12.70 8.79
CA SER A 266 8.73 -13.52 9.67
C SER A 266 8.76 -15.01 9.27
N ARG A 267 7.70 -15.49 8.62
CA ARG A 267 7.59 -16.90 8.19
C ARG A 267 8.26 -17.19 6.86
N ILE A 268 8.45 -16.18 6.01
CA ILE A 268 9.13 -16.32 4.72
C ILE A 268 10.64 -16.10 4.88
N SER A 269 11.05 -15.32 5.89
CA SER A 269 12.45 -15.04 6.18
C SER A 269 13.18 -16.15 6.95
N ASN A 270 12.48 -17.23 7.32
CA ASN A 270 13.01 -18.44 7.97
C ASN A 270 12.88 -19.65 7.06
#